data_AF-A0A4Q5WG61-F1
#
_entry.id   AF-A0A4Q5WG61-F1
#
_cell.length_a   1.000
_cell.length_b   1.000
_cell.length_c   1.000
_cell.angle_alpha   90.00
_cell.angle_beta   90.00
_cell.angle_gamma   90.00
#
_symmetry.space_group_name_H-M   'P 1'
#
loop_
_entity.id
_entity.type
_entity.pdbx_description
1 polymer ?
#
loop_
_entity_poly.entity_id
_entity_poly.type
_entity_poly.pdbx_seq_one_letter_code
_entity_poly.pdbx_strand_id
1 'polypeptide(L)'
;MRSILGAAAMLAVLAACGPSEPAAPAAASAEVIAKNSVDLVAYLDAEYEEELQTSPQEMTSQGRKDRYGELDDRSEAAMVQDLEWRRQSVADMKARFKPEEL
;
A
#
# COMPACT_ATOMS: atom_id res chain seq x y z
N MET A 1 17.99 51.29 36.41
CA MET A 1 16.84 51.94 35.72
C MET A 1 17.38 52.49 34.41
N ARG A 2 16.71 52.16 33.28
CA ARG A 2 16.95 52.61 31.89
C ARG A 2 18.01 51.78 31.11
N SER A 3 17.60 50.65 30.51
CA SER A 3 17.10 50.50 29.12
C SER A 3 18.28 50.15 28.19
N ILE A 4 18.50 48.88 27.84
CA ILE A 4 17.79 48.10 26.81
C ILE A 4 17.60 48.94 25.54
N LEU A 5 18.49 48.80 24.55
CA LEU A 5 18.23 48.95 23.11
C LEU A 5 19.55 48.76 22.35
N GLY A 6 19.67 47.66 21.60
CA GLY A 6 20.84 47.41 20.74
C GLY A 6 21.00 45.96 20.26
N ALA A 7 20.25 45.01 20.80
CA ALA A 7 20.27 43.60 20.39
C ALA A 7 19.25 43.28 19.28
N ALA A 8 19.15 44.12 18.25
CA ALA A 8 18.17 43.96 17.16
C ALA A 8 18.80 44.04 15.76
N ALA A 9 20.02 43.51 15.59
CA ALA A 9 20.68 43.45 14.28
C ALA A 9 21.26 42.07 13.94
N MET A 10 20.83 41.01 14.65
CA MET A 10 21.38 39.65 14.48
C MET A 10 20.29 38.58 14.36
N LEU A 11 19.18 38.90 13.69
CA LEU A 11 18.08 37.95 13.43
C LEU A 11 17.68 37.83 11.96
N ALA A 12 18.40 38.48 11.03
CA ALA A 12 18.06 38.50 9.61
C ALA A 12 18.91 37.55 8.73
N VAL A 13 19.70 36.64 9.30
CA VAL A 13 20.60 35.74 8.52
C VAL A 13 20.15 34.27 8.50
N LEU A 14 19.13 33.89 9.29
CA LEU A 14 18.68 32.49 9.36
C LEU A 14 17.52 32.13 8.42
N ALA A 15 16.94 33.10 7.69
CA ALA A 15 15.80 32.84 6.80
C ALA A 15 16.18 32.46 5.35
N ALA A 16 17.48 32.36 5.04
CA ALA A 16 17.95 32.14 3.66
C ALA A 16 18.33 30.69 3.32
N CYS A 17 18.31 29.76 4.30
CA CYS A 17 18.63 28.34 4.10
C CYS A 17 17.54 27.41 4.63
N GLY A 18 16.26 27.79 4.48
CA GLY A 18 15.18 26.82 4.57
C GLY A 18 15.05 26.11 3.22
N PRO A 19 15.03 24.76 3.15
CA PRO A 19 14.59 24.11 1.93
C PRO A 19 13.22 24.69 1.57
N SER A 20 13.10 25.24 0.36
CA SER A 20 11.81 25.58 -0.22
C SER A 20 11.07 24.27 -0.41
N GLU A 21 10.34 23.86 0.62
CA GLU A 21 9.51 22.67 0.60
C GLU A 21 8.45 22.91 -0.46
N PRO A 22 8.41 22.13 -1.56
CA PRO A 22 7.30 22.20 -2.48
C PRO A 22 6.03 21.96 -1.66
N ALA A 23 5.00 22.78 -1.87
CA ALA A 23 3.74 22.64 -1.16
C ALA A 23 3.31 21.17 -1.17
N ALA A 24 3.32 20.55 0.02
CA ALA A 24 2.94 19.16 0.15
C ALA A 24 1.52 19.00 -0.43
N PRO A 25 1.26 17.94 -1.21
CA PRO A 25 -0.11 17.66 -1.63
C PRO A 25 -1.00 17.62 -0.39
N ALA A 26 -2.20 18.20 -0.51
CA ALA A 26 -3.17 18.17 0.58
C ALA A 26 -3.41 16.72 0.99
N ALA A 27 -3.20 16.42 2.27
CA ALA A 27 -3.42 15.08 2.81
C ALA A 27 -4.87 14.64 2.57
N ALA A 28 -5.07 13.35 2.28
CA ALA A 28 -6.39 12.76 2.15
C ALA A 28 -7.22 12.99 3.44
N SER A 29 -8.52 13.16 3.29
CA SER A 29 -9.41 13.29 4.44
C SER A 29 -9.52 11.94 5.18
N ALA A 30 -9.84 11.99 6.48
CA ALA A 30 -10.06 10.77 7.26
C ALA A 30 -11.17 9.87 6.68
N GLU A 31 -12.16 10.47 6.01
CA GLU A 31 -13.23 9.73 5.33
C GLU A 31 -12.73 9.00 4.08
N VAL A 32 -11.85 9.63 3.29
CA VAL A 32 -11.21 9.01 2.12
C VAL A 32 -10.35 7.83 2.54
N ILE A 33 -9.50 8.04 3.56
CA ILE A 33 -8.64 6.99 4.13
C ILE A 33 -9.49 5.80 4.59
N ALA A 34 -10.50 6.03 5.44
CA ALA A 34 -11.33 4.96 5.96
C ALA A 34 -12.05 4.15 4.86
N LYS A 35 -12.57 4.82 3.83
CA LYS A 35 -13.20 4.16 2.69
C LYS A 35 -12.18 3.33 1.90
N ASN A 36 -11.04 3.92 1.54
CA ASN A 36 -10.03 3.25 0.73
C ASN A 36 -9.40 2.07 1.46
N SER A 37 -9.24 2.12 2.79
CA SER A 37 -8.79 0.98 3.58
C SER A 37 -9.77 -0.19 3.49
N VAL A 38 -11.08 0.07 3.59
CA VAL A 38 -12.12 -0.98 3.46
C VAL A 38 -12.11 -1.58 2.06
N ASP A 39 -12.02 -0.73 1.02
CA ASP A 39 -11.98 -1.19 -0.36
C ASP A 39 -10.71 -1.99 -0.66
N LEU A 40 -9.57 -1.63 -0.06
CA LEU A 40 -8.32 -2.38 -0.19
C LEU A 40 -8.44 -3.77 0.44
N VAL A 41 -9.01 -3.87 1.64
CA VAL A 41 -9.22 -5.17 2.29
C VAL A 41 -10.14 -6.05 1.44
N ALA A 42 -11.26 -5.50 0.95
CA ALA A 42 -12.17 -6.24 0.09
C ALA A 42 -11.52 -6.72 -1.22
N TYR A 43 -10.64 -5.90 -1.80
CA TYR A 43 -9.84 -6.29 -2.95
C TYR A 43 -8.88 -7.44 -2.62
N LEU A 44 -8.10 -7.32 -1.54
CA LEU A 44 -7.13 -8.34 -1.11
C LEU A 44 -7.81 -9.67 -0.76
N ASP A 45 -8.98 -9.63 -0.12
CA ASP A 45 -9.77 -10.83 0.18
C ASP A 45 -10.20 -11.55 -1.10
N ALA A 46 -10.64 -10.79 -2.12
CA ALA A 46 -11.05 -11.36 -3.40
C ALA A 46 -9.88 -11.97 -4.17
N GLU A 47 -8.75 -11.27 -4.26
CA GLU A 47 -7.53 -11.76 -4.91
C GLU A 47 -6.99 -13.01 -4.21
N TYR A 48 -7.05 -13.06 -2.89
CA TYR A 48 -6.64 -14.24 -2.12
C TYR A 48 -7.53 -15.45 -2.42
N GLU A 49 -8.84 -15.27 -2.52
CA GLU A 49 -9.75 -16.36 -2.88
C GLU A 49 -9.51 -16.90 -4.29
N GLU A 50 -9.10 -16.03 -5.22
CA GLU A 50 -8.68 -16.42 -6.57
C GLU A 50 -7.34 -17.18 -6.55
N GLU A 51 -6.32 -16.65 -5.85
CA GLU A 51 -5.02 -17.31 -5.67
C GLU A 51 -5.19 -18.71 -5.09
N LEU A 52 -6.08 -18.86 -4.12
CA LEU A 52 -6.30 -20.10 -3.41
C LEU A 52 -6.88 -21.20 -4.31
N GLN A 53 -7.52 -20.85 -5.43
CA GLN A 53 -7.92 -21.83 -6.44
C GLN A 53 -6.72 -22.45 -7.17
N THR A 54 -5.53 -21.88 -7.07
CA THR A 54 -4.31 -22.46 -7.68
C THR A 54 -3.64 -23.50 -6.78
N SER A 55 -3.98 -23.54 -5.48
CA SER A 55 -3.39 -24.48 -4.51
C SER A 55 -4.44 -25.29 -3.73
N PRO A 56 -4.83 -26.48 -4.23
CA PRO A 56 -5.63 -27.44 -3.47
C PRO A 56 -5.04 -27.83 -2.11
N GLN A 57 -3.71 -27.88 -2.03
CA GLN A 57 -3.02 -28.26 -0.80
C GLN A 57 -3.17 -27.18 0.28
N GLU A 58 -3.13 -25.91 -0.12
CA GLU A 58 -3.39 -24.79 0.78
C GLU A 58 -4.86 -24.68 1.17
N MET A 59 -5.79 -24.98 0.25
CA MET A 59 -7.21 -25.15 0.62
C MET A 59 -7.38 -26.24 1.69
N THR A 60 -6.62 -27.34 1.56
CA THR A 60 -6.63 -28.44 2.52
C THR A 60 -6.04 -28.03 3.87
N SER A 61 -4.95 -27.27 3.89
CA SER A 61 -4.33 -26.76 5.12
C SER A 61 -5.30 -25.88 5.92
N GLN A 62 -6.18 -25.15 5.23
CA GLN A 62 -7.23 -24.31 5.79
C GLN A 62 -8.53 -25.07 6.14
N GLY A 63 -8.57 -26.39 5.90
CA GLY A 63 -9.73 -27.24 6.20
C GLY A 63 -10.88 -27.12 5.18
N ARG A 64 -10.65 -26.53 4.00
CA ARG A 64 -11.64 -26.39 2.93
C ARG A 64 -11.71 -27.66 2.08
N LYS A 65 -12.89 -28.27 2.02
CA LYS A 65 -13.07 -29.62 1.46
C LYS A 65 -13.30 -29.67 -0.05
N ASP A 66 -13.36 -28.53 -0.73
CA ASP A 66 -13.82 -28.44 -2.12
C ASP A 66 -12.93 -29.21 -3.11
N ARG A 67 -11.61 -29.29 -2.83
CA ARG A 67 -10.59 -29.90 -3.71
C ARG A 67 -9.68 -30.91 -3.01
N TYR A 68 -10.23 -31.64 -2.04
CA TYR A 68 -9.48 -32.67 -1.32
C TYR A 68 -9.00 -33.79 -2.26
N GLY A 69 -7.76 -34.24 -2.05
CA GLY A 69 -7.14 -35.31 -2.83
C GLY A 69 -6.45 -34.82 -4.11
N GLU A 70 -6.50 -33.52 -4.41
CA GLU A 70 -5.74 -32.89 -5.47
C GLU A 70 -4.38 -32.39 -4.96
N LEU A 71 -3.39 -32.34 -5.86
CA LEU A 71 -2.06 -31.78 -5.59
C LEU A 71 -1.89 -30.52 -6.42
N ASP A 72 -1.08 -29.59 -5.92
CA ASP A 72 -0.68 -28.41 -6.68
C ASP A 72 0.05 -28.83 -7.97
N ASP A 73 -0.15 -28.09 -9.05
CA ASP A 73 0.66 -28.24 -10.26
C ASP A 73 2.06 -27.65 -10.03
N ARG A 74 3.08 -28.52 -9.97
CA ARG A 74 4.48 -28.15 -9.73
C ARG A 74 5.28 -28.00 -11.03
N SER A 75 4.63 -27.89 -12.18
CA SER A 75 5.29 -27.66 -13.46
C SER A 75 5.80 -26.22 -13.61
N GLU A 76 6.82 -26.03 -14.44
CA GLU A 76 7.31 -24.69 -14.81
C GLU A 76 6.21 -23.82 -15.44
N ALA A 77 5.32 -24.44 -16.23
CA ALA A 77 4.21 -23.74 -16.88
C ALA A 77 3.20 -23.17 -15.86
N ALA A 78 2.90 -23.90 -14.78
CA ALA A 78 2.06 -23.40 -13.71
C ALA A 78 2.74 -22.27 -12.93
N MET A 79 4.04 -22.40 -12.65
CA MET A 79 4.82 -21.34 -12.00
C MET A 79 4.85 -20.04 -12.81
N VAL A 80 4.96 -20.12 -14.14
CA VAL A 80 4.89 -18.95 -15.03
C VAL A 80 3.52 -18.29 -14.99
N GLN A 81 2.45 -19.08 -14.97
CA GLN A 81 1.08 -18.56 -14.86
C GLN A 81 0.84 -17.86 -13.53
N ASP A 82 1.23 -18.47 -12.41
CA ASP A 82 1.14 -17.86 -11.07
C ASP A 82 1.92 -16.54 -11.01
N LEU A 83 3.15 -16.51 -11.55
CA LEU A 83 3.96 -15.30 -11.55
C LEU A 83 3.33 -14.17 -12.38
N GLU A 84 2.74 -14.50 -13.53
CA GLU A 84 2.06 -13.50 -14.37
C GLU A 84 0.79 -12.98 -13.70
N TRP A 85 0.00 -13.88 -13.12
CA TRP A 85 -1.18 -13.52 -12.35
C TRP A 85 -0.83 -12.57 -11.19
N ARG A 86 0.20 -12.89 -10.39
CA ARG A 86 0.65 -12.02 -9.29
C ARG A 86 1.09 -10.63 -9.75
N ARG A 87 1.78 -10.55 -10.90
CA ARG A 87 2.17 -9.24 -11.46
C ARG A 87 0.96 -8.41 -11.83
N GLN A 88 -0.04 -9.02 -12.46
CA GLN A 88 -1.27 -8.35 -12.84
C GLN A 88 -2.04 -7.88 -11.59
N SER A 89 -2.21 -8.76 -10.59
CA SER A 89 -2.83 -8.43 -9.30
C SER A 89 -2.17 -7.22 -8.63
N VAL A 90 -0.84 -7.17 -8.58
CA VAL A 90 -0.11 -6.03 -7.99
C VAL A 90 -0.27 -4.77 -8.84
N ALA A 91 -0.24 -4.89 -10.16
CA ALA A 91 -0.42 -3.75 -11.06
C ALA A 91 -1.81 -3.13 -10.88
N ASP A 92 -2.85 -3.95 -10.82
CA ASP A 92 -4.23 -3.51 -10.62
C ASP A 92 -4.45 -2.90 -9.24
N MET A 93 -3.87 -3.50 -8.18
CA MET A 93 -3.88 -2.93 -6.84
C MET A 93 -3.27 -1.52 -6.84
N LYS A 94 -2.09 -1.34 -7.42
CA LYS A 94 -1.40 -0.04 -7.47
C LYS A 94 -2.10 0.99 -8.38
N ALA A 95 -2.85 0.52 -9.37
CA ALA A 95 -3.68 1.40 -10.19
C ALA A 95 -4.86 1.96 -9.38
N ARG A 96 -5.46 1.14 -8.51
CA ARG A 96 -6.66 1.48 -7.74
C ARG A 96 -6.38 2.17 -6.41
N PHE A 97 -5.31 1.80 -5.71
CA PHE A 97 -5.01 2.26 -4.36
C PHE A 97 -3.70 3.05 -4.32
N LYS A 98 -3.77 4.28 -3.82
CA LYS A 98 -2.62 5.17 -3.66
C LYS A 98 -2.18 5.20 -2.21
N PRO A 99 -0.88 4.98 -1.89
CA PRO A 99 -0.40 4.97 -0.51
C PRO A 99 -0.74 6.24 0.30
N GLU A 100 -0.79 7.39 -0.36
CA GLU A 100 -1.15 8.68 0.23
C GLU A 100 -2.64 8.83 0.59
N GLU A 101 -3.50 7.89 0.14
CA GLU A 101 -4.93 7.85 0.42
C GLU A 101 -5.33 6.64 1.29
N LEU A 102 -4.38 6.00 1.96
CA LEU A 102 -4.55 4.80 2.80
C LEU A 102 -4.13 5.03 4.25
#